data_AF-A0A326RZN8-F1
#
_entry.id   AF-A0A326RZN8-F1
#
_cell.length_a   1.000
_cell.length_b   1.000
_cell.length_c   1.000
_cell.angle_alpha   90.00
_cell.angle_beta   90.00
_cell.angle_gamma   90.00
#
_symmetry.space_group_name_H-M   'P 1'
#
loop_
_entity.id
_entity.type
_entity.pdbx_description
1 polymer ?
#
loop_
_entity_poly.entity_id
_entity_poly.type
_entity_poly.pdbx_seq_one_letter_code
_entity_poly.pdbx_strand_id
1 'polypeptide(L)' 'MTEQQKQALEEAIASLKSQLTGDMFADMEVRDQIHNLEMQLKGVKPMDSHFDCIGCGS' A
#
# COMPACT_ATOMS: atom_id res chain seq x y z
N MET A 1 -15.96 -5.46 7.47
CA MET A 1 -15.20 -4.35 8.08
C MET A 1 -16.18 -3.51 8.88
N THR A 2 -16.14 -3.60 10.21
CA THR A 2 -16.86 -2.69 11.11
C THR A 2 -16.16 -1.33 11.16
N GLU A 3 -16.85 -0.26 11.56
CA GLU A 3 -16.28 1.10 11.65
C GLU A 3 -15.00 1.18 12.49
N GLN A 4 -14.94 0.42 13.58
CA GLN A 4 -13.76 0.32 14.44
C GLN A 4 -12.54 -0.28 13.71
N GLN A 5 -12.76 -1.23 12.79
CA GLN A 5 -11.67 -1.83 12.01
C GLN A 5 -11.12 -0.85 10.97
N LYS A 6 -11.97 -0.01 10.38
CA LYS A 6 -11.52 1.06 9.48
C LYS A 6 -10.65 2.06 10.23
N GLN A 7 -11.12 2.55 11.39
CA GLN A 7 -10.33 3.49 12.20
C GLN A 7 -8.98 2.93 12.61
N ALA A 8 -8.94 1.67 13.08
CA ALA A 8 -7.68 1.02 13.44
C ALA A 8 -6.70 0.92 12.25
N LEU A 9 -7.21 0.64 11.05
CA LEU A 9 -6.40 0.64 9.82
C LEU A 9 -5.91 2.04 9.45
N GLU A 10 -6.75 3.07 9.56
CA GLU A 10 -6.38 4.46 9.31
C GLU A 10 -5.28 4.94 10.27
N GLU A 11 -5.40 4.61 11.55
CA GLU A 11 -4.39 4.92 12.57
C GLU A 11 -3.06 4.21 12.28
N ALA A 12 -3.11 2.93 11.89
CA ALA A 12 -1.92 2.19 11.50
C ALA A 12 -1.24 2.79 10.26
N ILE A 13 -2.01 3.15 9.24
CA ILE A 13 -1.51 3.84 8.04
C ILE A 13 -0.89 5.18 8.40
N ALA A 14 -1.53 5.96 9.28
CA ALA A 14 -1.00 7.26 9.71
C ALA A 14 0.31 7.13 10.47
N SER A 15 0.42 6.13 11.35
CA SER A 15 1.65 5.81 12.09
C SER A 15 2.79 5.43 11.13
N LEU A 16 2.52 4.54 10.17
CA LEU A 16 3.49 4.15 9.15
C LEU A 16 3.88 5.33 8.25
N LYS A 17 2.93 6.19 7.85
CA LYS A 17 3.22 7.41 7.09
C LYS A 17 4.13 8.37 7.85
N SER A 18 4.03 8.43 9.17
CA SER A 18 4.91 9.24 10.01
C SER A 18 6.32 8.66 10.16
N GLN A 19 6.51 7.37 9.87
CA GLN A 19 7.82 6.72 9.82
C GLN A 19 8.51 6.94 8.48
N LEU A 20 7.80 7.47 7.47
CA LEU A 20 8.40 7.80 6.19
C LEU A 20 9.45 8.88 6.38
N THR A 21 10.68 8.52 6.10
CA THR A 21 11.86 9.38 6.26
C THR A 21 12.12 10.22 5.00
N GLY A 22 11.47 9.88 3.89
CA GLY A 22 11.73 10.44 2.57
C GLY A 22 12.85 9.70 1.83
N ASP A 23 13.53 8.76 2.48
CA ASP A 23 14.52 7.90 1.84
C ASP A 23 13.83 6.75 1.12
N MET A 24 13.90 6.76 -0.21
CA MET A 24 13.13 5.84 -1.05
C MET A 24 13.43 4.36 -0.78
N PHE A 25 14.65 4.02 -0.31
CA PHE A 25 15.02 2.65 0.02
C PHE A 25 14.52 2.25 1.40
N ALA A 26 14.68 3.11 2.41
CA ALA A 26 14.16 2.86 3.75
C ALA A 26 12.62 2.85 3.79
N ASP A 27 11.99 3.69 2.98
CA ASP A 27 10.55 3.83 2.91
C ASP A 27 9.89 2.74 2.04
N MET A 28 10.65 1.92 1.31
CA MET A 28 10.10 0.93 0.39
C MET A 28 9.21 -0.08 1.12
N GLU A 29 9.68 -0.61 2.26
CA GLU A 29 8.94 -1.57 3.09
C GLU A 29 7.72 -0.91 3.74
N VAL A 30 7.90 0.29 4.29
CA VAL A 30 6.83 1.05 4.95
C VAL A 30 5.71 1.40 3.96
N ARG A 31 6.07 1.82 2.74
CA ARG A 31 5.13 2.11 1.66
C ARG A 31 4.36 0.88 1.22
N ASP A 32 5.01 -0.28 1.12
CA ASP A 32 4.35 -1.53 0.75
C ASP A 32 3.32 -1.95 1.82
N GLN A 33 3.68 -1.82 3.10
CA GLN A 33 2.76 -2.06 4.22
C GLN A 33 1.57 -1.10 4.19
N ILE A 34 1.80 0.21 3.98
CA ILE A 34 0.74 1.21 3.84
C ILE A 34 -0.19 0.82 2.69
N HIS A 35 0.36 0.42 1.54
CA HIS A 35 -0.43 0.05 0.36
C HIS A 35 -1.32 -1.15 0.63
N ASN A 36 -0.79 -2.18 1.30
CA ASN A 36 -1.56 -3.36 1.72
C ASN A 36 -2.70 -3.01 2.68
N LEU A 37 -2.42 -2.16 3.68
CA LEU A 37 -3.45 -1.71 4.64
C LEU A 37 -4.51 -0.83 3.95
N GLU A 38 -4.13 0.06 3.04
CA GLU A 38 -5.06 0.85 2.24
C GLU A 38 -5.92 -0.03 1.33
N MET A 39 -5.35 -1.09 0.76
CA MET A 39 -6.09 -2.09 -0.04
C MET A 39 -7.13 -2.82 0.81
N GLN A 40 -6.76 -3.27 2.02
CA GLN A 40 -7.69 -3.88 2.96
C GLN A 40 -8.82 -2.92 3.37
N LEU A 41 -8.47 -1.65 3.65
CA LEU A 41 -9.42 -0.63 4.08
C LEU A 41 -10.42 -0.26 2.97
N LYS A 42 -9.93 -0.07 1.74
CA LYS A 42 -10.75 0.25 0.57
C LYS A 42 -11.49 -0.97 0.01
N GLY A 43 -11.08 -2.19 0.41
CA GLY A 43 -11.64 -3.45 -0.09
C GLY A 43 -11.38 -3.66 -1.58
N VAL A 44 -10.42 -2.96 -2.16
CA VAL A 44 -10.05 -3.08 -3.57
C VAL A 44 -9.06 -4.24 -3.71
N LYS A 45 -9.45 -5.26 -4.49
CA LYS A 45 -8.49 -6.30 -4.90
C LYS A 45 -7.33 -5.63 -5.64
N PRO A 46 -6.09 -6.15 -5.51
CA PRO A 46 -4.97 -5.64 -6.29
C PRO A 46 -5.42 -5.58 -7.75
N MET A 47 -5.23 -4.42 -8.38
CA MET A 47 -5.38 -4.33 -9.83
C MET A 47 -4.62 -5.50 -10.38
N ASP A 48 -5.37 -6.34 -11.10
CA ASP A 48 -4.90 -7.38 -11.99
C ASP A 48 -3.50 -6.99 -12.45
N SER A 49 -2.48 -7.67 -11.93
CA SER A 49 -1.11 -7.53 -12.39
C SER A 49 -1.06 -8.05 -13.82
N HIS A 50 -1.66 -7.31 -14.75
CA HIS A 50 -1.31 -7.35 -16.16
C HIS A 50 0.08 -6.73 -16.22
N PHE A 51 1.07 -7.54 -15.87
CA PHE A 51 2.42 -7.40 -16.37
C PHE A 51 2.33 -7.65 -17.88
N ASP A 52 1.77 -6.67 -18.60
CA ASP A 52 2.04 -6.55 -20.03
C ASP A 52 3.47 -6.03 -20.11
N CYS A 53 4.41 -6.97 -19.96
CA CYS A 53 5.73 -6.83 -20.52
C CYS A 53 5.53 -6.71 -22.03
N ILE A 54 5.16 -5.51 -22.49
CA ILE A 54 5.36 -5.07 -23.86
C ILE A 54 6.87 -4.84 -23.97
N GLY A 55 7.60 -5.95 -23.95
CA GLY A 55 8.97 -6.03 -24.44
C GLY A 55 8.90 -5.71 -25.92
N CYS A 56 9.09 -4.42 -26.22
CA CYS A 56 9.55 -3.97 -27.52
C CYS A 56 10.91 -4.64 -27.77
N GLY A 57 10.91 -5.71 -28.54
CA GLY A 57 12.10 -6.47 -28.94
C GLY A 57 11.70 -7.46 -30.01
N SER A 58 12.05 -7.11 -31.25
CA SER A 58 11.71 -7.73 -32.54
C SER A 58 11.90 -9.24 -32.65
#